data_AF-A0A398A1J6-F1
#
_entry.id   AF-A0A398A1J6-F1
#
_cell.length_a   1.000
_cell.length_b   1.000
_cell.length_c   1.000
_cell.angle_alpha   90.00
_cell.angle_beta   90.00
_cell.angle_gamma   90.00
#
_symmetry.space_group_name_H-M   'P 1'
#
loop_
_entity.id
_entity.type
_entity.pdbx_description
1 polymer ?
#
loop_
_entity_poly.entity_id
_entity_poly.type
_entity_poly.pdbx_seq_one_letter_code
_entity_poly.pdbx_strand_id
1 'polypeptide(L)'
;MEEVAERLKLSVRKREAGLFKLERVKEGRKGTVSMDAEIFQMTPTFHMVEVKKCNGDTLEYEKLVKEDLRPALADIVWVWQSDKDEQLMPASQQQEE
;
A
#
# COMPACT_ATOMS: atom_id res chain seq x y z
N MET A 1 -0.25 -10.93 -4.27
CA MET A 1 0.74 -9.84 -4.45
C MET A 1 1.15 -9.69 -5.91
N GLU A 2 1.69 -10.74 -6.55
CA GLU A 2 2.14 -10.67 -7.96
C GLU A 2 1.00 -10.31 -8.93
N GLU A 3 -0.18 -10.92 -8.79
CA GLU A 3 -1.34 -10.61 -9.61
C GLU A 3 -1.79 -9.14 -9.49
N VAL A 4 -1.82 -8.60 -8.28
CA VAL A 4 -2.15 -7.18 -8.04
C VAL A 4 -1.11 -6.28 -8.70
N ALA A 5 0.17 -6.62 -8.57
CA ALA A 5 1.24 -5.85 -9.19
C ALA A 5 1.13 -5.83 -10.72
N GLU A 6 0.78 -6.96 -11.35
CA GLU A 6 0.54 -7.04 -12.80
C GLU A 6 -0.62 -6.12 -13.22
N ARG A 7 -1.76 -6.21 -12.52
CA ARG A 7 -2.94 -5.35 -12.78
C ARG A 7 -2.60 -3.86 -12.65
N LEU A 8 -1.75 -3.51 -11.69
CA LEU A 8 -1.30 -2.13 -11.43
C LEU A 8 -0.11 -1.69 -12.29
N LYS A 9 0.33 -2.52 -13.26
CA LYS A 9 1.47 -2.25 -14.14
C LYS A 9 2.75 -1.93 -13.35
N LEU A 10 2.96 -2.70 -12.28
CA LEU A 10 4.18 -2.71 -11.49
C LEU A 10 5.03 -3.89 -11.94
N SER A 11 6.32 -3.66 -12.14
CA SER A 11 7.28 -4.75 -12.25
C SER A 11 7.56 -5.33 -10.87
N VAL A 12 7.61 -6.66 -10.79
CA VAL A 12 7.87 -7.39 -9.54
C VAL A 12 9.22 -8.09 -9.64
N ARG A 13 10.04 -7.97 -8.60
CA ARG A 13 11.24 -8.80 -8.41
C ARG A 13 11.20 -9.44 -7.05
N LYS A 14 11.13 -10.77 -7.02
CA LYS A 14 11.22 -11.56 -5.80
C LYS A 14 12.67 -11.57 -5.30
N ARG A 15 12.84 -11.33 -4.00
CA ARG A 15 14.11 -11.48 -3.27
C ARG A 15 13.96 -12.60 -2.24
N GLU A 16 14.99 -12.81 -1.45
CA GLU A 16 14.97 -13.81 -0.39
C GLU A 16 14.00 -13.45 0.74
N ALA A 17 13.65 -14.44 1.58
CA ALA A 17 12.90 -14.26 2.82
C ALA A 17 11.52 -13.57 2.70
N GLY A 18 10.84 -13.65 1.54
CA GLY A 18 9.51 -13.05 1.38
C GLY A 18 9.54 -11.55 1.09
N LEU A 19 10.70 -11.00 0.73
CA LEU A 19 10.87 -9.63 0.27
C LEU A 19 10.60 -9.52 -1.24
N PHE A 20 9.79 -8.55 -1.63
CA PHE A 20 9.47 -8.24 -3.01
C PHE A 20 9.82 -6.79 -3.30
N LYS A 21 10.47 -6.53 -4.43
CA LYS A 21 10.63 -5.18 -4.96
C LYS A 21 9.56 -4.94 -6.01
N LEU A 22 8.77 -3.88 -5.83
CA LEU A 22 7.73 -3.41 -6.73
C LEU A 22 8.15 -2.07 -7.34
N GLU A 23 8.08 -1.94 -8.65
CA GLU A 23 8.53 -0.73 -9.34
C GLU A 23 7.57 -0.35 -10.46
N ARG A 24 7.08 0.90 -10.44
CA ARG A 24 6.14 1.38 -11.45
C ARG A 24 6.81 1.41 -12.82
N VAL A 25 6.14 0.96 -13.86
CA VAL A 25 6.74 1.01 -15.22
C VAL A 25 6.87 2.45 -15.74
N LYS A 26 6.00 3.35 -15.30
CA LYS A 26 5.98 4.76 -15.73
C LYS A 26 6.84 5.61 -14.80
N GLU A 27 7.72 6.42 -15.41
CA GLU A 27 8.53 7.40 -14.70
C GLU A 27 7.69 8.61 -14.24
N GLY A 28 7.94 9.05 -13.02
CA GLY A 28 7.31 10.21 -12.38
C GLY A 28 8.20 11.44 -12.35
N ARG A 29 7.80 12.47 -11.60
CA ARG A 29 8.56 13.73 -11.52
C ARG A 29 9.97 13.54 -10.92
N LYS A 30 10.11 12.60 -9.99
CA LYS A 30 11.39 12.28 -9.30
C LYS A 30 11.91 10.90 -9.71
N GLY A 31 11.75 10.56 -10.97
CA GLY A 31 12.06 9.23 -11.49
C GLY A 31 11.00 8.20 -11.11
N THR A 32 11.37 6.94 -11.22
CA THR A 32 10.45 5.83 -10.98
C THR A 32 10.15 5.64 -9.50
N VAL A 33 8.86 5.51 -9.17
CA VAL A 33 8.43 5.09 -7.84
C VAL A 33 8.71 3.60 -7.66
N SER A 34 9.51 3.27 -6.64
CA SER A 34 9.75 1.90 -6.22
C SER A 34 9.47 1.72 -4.74
N MET A 35 8.98 0.55 -4.38
CA MET A 35 8.64 0.16 -3.02
C MET A 35 9.04 -1.28 -2.77
N ASP A 36 9.40 -1.59 -1.53
CA ASP A 36 9.62 -2.95 -1.07
C ASP A 36 8.38 -3.41 -0.31
N ALA A 37 7.95 -4.64 -0.56
CA ALA A 37 6.89 -5.31 0.18
C ALA A 37 7.50 -6.53 0.89
N GLU A 38 7.41 -6.57 2.22
CA GLU A 38 7.94 -7.65 3.03
C GLU A 38 6.80 -8.36 3.77
N ILE A 39 6.78 -9.69 3.66
CA ILE A 39 5.74 -10.52 4.26
C ILE A 39 6.28 -11.15 5.53
N PHE A 40 5.67 -10.78 6.66
CA PHE A 40 5.98 -11.33 7.97
C PHE A 40 4.89 -12.31 8.39
N GLN A 41 5.28 -13.54 8.70
CA GLN A 41 4.37 -14.52 9.26
C GLN A 41 4.25 -14.30 10.77
N MET A 42 3.06 -13.94 11.23
CA MET A 42 2.78 -13.80 12.67
C MET A 42 2.20 -15.09 13.24
N THR A 43 1.36 -15.77 12.45
CA THR A 43 0.79 -17.10 12.75
C THR A 43 0.67 -17.91 11.44
N PRO A 44 0.39 -19.22 11.48
CA PRO A 44 0.18 -20.01 10.26
C PRO A 44 -0.88 -19.44 9.29
N THR A 45 -1.87 -18.70 9.80
CA THR A 45 -2.98 -18.17 9.00
C THR A 45 -2.99 -16.64 8.93
N PHE A 46 -2.15 -15.95 9.69
CA PHE A 46 -2.10 -14.49 9.72
C PHE A 46 -0.71 -13.98 9.33
N HIS A 47 -0.71 -13.17 8.27
CA HIS A 47 0.47 -12.56 7.71
C HIS A 47 0.33 -11.04 7.75
N MET A 48 1.40 -10.37 8.13
CA MET A 48 1.51 -8.91 8.05
C MET A 48 2.34 -8.58 6.80
N VAL A 49 1.87 -7.61 6.02
CA VAL A 49 2.61 -7.12 4.85
C VAL A 49 3.00 -5.68 5.13
N GLU A 50 4.31 -5.43 5.17
CA GLU A 50 4.84 -4.07 5.28
C GLU A 50 5.22 -3.57 3.88
N VAL A 51 4.75 -2.37 3.51
CA VAL A 51 5.09 -1.73 2.24
C VAL A 51 5.89 -0.46 2.54
N LYS A 52 7.13 -0.40 2.03
CA LYS A 52 8.07 0.70 2.24
C LYS A 52 8.42 1.37 0.93
N LYS A 53 8.35 2.70 0.87
CA LYS A 53 8.89 3.47 -0.25
C LYS A 53 10.41 3.34 -0.28
N CYS A 54 10.97 3.03 -1.45
CA CYS A 54 12.42 2.96 -1.68
C CYS A 54 12.94 4.15 -2.51
N ASN A 55 12.20 4.55 -3.55
CA ASN A 55 12.58 5.66 -4.43
C ASN A 55 11.35 6.36 -5.03
N GLY A 56 11.57 7.53 -5.63
CA GLY A 56 10.56 8.28 -6.38
C GLY A 56 9.88 9.37 -5.56
N ASP A 57 8.84 9.97 -6.11
CA ASP A 57 8.09 11.03 -5.44
C ASP A 57 7.18 10.47 -4.32
N THR A 58 7.12 11.17 -3.17
CA THR A 58 6.34 10.70 -2.01
C THR A 58 4.84 10.81 -2.26
N LEU A 59 4.37 11.87 -2.92
CA LEU A 59 2.94 12.03 -3.19
C LEU A 59 2.47 11.01 -4.23
N GLU A 60 3.32 10.73 -5.23
CA GLU A 60 3.04 9.64 -6.18
C GLU A 60 2.99 8.27 -5.51
N TYR A 61 3.89 8.01 -4.56
CA TYR A 61 3.88 6.78 -3.74
C TYR A 61 2.59 6.69 -2.90
N GLU A 62 2.24 7.74 -2.16
CA GLU A 62 1.04 7.74 -1.32
C GLU A 62 -0.22 7.53 -2.15
N LYS A 63 -0.30 8.16 -3.32
CA LYS A 63 -1.39 7.97 -4.26
C LYS A 63 -1.48 6.54 -4.75
N LEU A 64 -0.36 5.96 -5.20
CA LEU A 64 -0.27 4.57 -5.66
C LEU A 64 -0.69 3.60 -4.54
N VAL A 65 -0.33 3.88 -3.29
CA VAL A 65 -0.72 3.02 -2.17
C VAL A 65 -2.21 3.15 -1.85
N LYS A 66 -2.72 4.38 -1.71
CA LYS A 66 -4.09 4.66 -1.26
C LYS A 66 -5.15 4.38 -2.34
N GLU A 67 -4.90 4.79 -3.57
CA GLU A 67 -5.90 4.74 -4.65
C GLU A 67 -5.82 3.46 -5.49
N ASP A 68 -4.65 2.82 -5.57
CA ASP A 68 -4.45 1.65 -6.44
C ASP A 68 -4.22 0.37 -5.61
N LEU A 69 -3.15 0.32 -4.80
CA LEU A 69 -2.72 -0.89 -4.12
C LEU A 69 -3.71 -1.35 -3.05
N ARG A 70 -4.17 -0.43 -2.20
CA ARG A 70 -5.10 -0.74 -1.12
C ARG A 70 -6.44 -1.28 -1.64
N PRO A 71 -7.12 -0.63 -2.60
CA PRO A 71 -8.36 -1.16 -3.18
C PRO A 71 -8.17 -2.52 -3.86
N ALA A 72 -7.04 -2.73 -4.54
CA ALA A 72 -6.75 -4.01 -5.20
C ALA A 72 -6.50 -5.17 -4.21
N LEU A 73 -6.28 -4.87 -2.92
CA LEU A 73 -6.07 -5.85 -1.86
C LEU A 73 -7.25 -5.91 -0.86
N ALA A 74 -8.36 -5.22 -1.15
CA ALA A 74 -9.48 -5.10 -0.22
C ALA A 74 -10.09 -6.45 0.18
N ASP A 75 -10.10 -7.44 -0.72
CA ASP A 75 -10.66 -8.76 -0.46
C ASP A 75 -9.81 -9.64 0.45
N ILE A 76 -8.53 -9.28 0.69
CA ILE A 76 -7.59 -10.10 1.46
C ILE A 76 -7.02 -9.40 2.69
N VAL A 77 -7.11 -8.07 2.78
CA VAL A 77 -6.58 -7.31 3.91
C VAL A 77 -7.64 -7.14 4.98
N TRP A 78 -7.34 -7.65 6.18
CA TRP A 78 -8.22 -7.52 7.34
C TRP A 78 -8.26 -6.09 7.91
N VAL A 79 -7.09 -5.46 8.08
CA VAL A 79 -6.96 -4.10 8.63
C VAL A 79 -5.81 -3.37 7.93
N TRP A 80 -6.04 -2.11 7.55
CA TRP A 80 -5.02 -1.18 7.07
C TRP A 80 -4.58 -0.24 8.20
N GLN A 81 -3.27 -0.10 8.44
CA GLN A 81 -2.78 0.70 9.58
C GLN A 81 -3.13 2.20 9.44
N SER A 82 -3.19 2.71 8.21
CA SER A 82 -3.49 4.13 7.92
C SER A 82 -4.95 4.55 8.15
N ASP A 83 -5.86 3.62 8.48
CA ASP A 83 -7.27 3.92 8.76
C ASP A 83 -7.50 4.52 10.14
N LYS A 84 -6.50 4.44 11.02
CA LYS A 84 -6.62 4.91 12.40
C LYS A 84 -6.59 6.43 12.54
N ASP A 85 -6.23 7.15 11.47
CA ASP A 85 -6.20 8.62 11.47
C ASP A 85 -7.49 9.27 10.92
N GLU A 86 -8.37 8.52 10.24
CA GLU A 86 -9.61 9.07 9.64
C GLU A 86 -10.87 8.92 10.52
N GLN A 87 -10.80 8.26 11.69
CA GLN A 87 -11.98 8.02 12.55
C GLN A 87 -12.11 8.94 13.77
N LEU A 88 -11.28 9.98 13.92
CA LEU A 88 -11.40 10.94 15.03
C LEU A 88 -11.89 12.31 14.58
N MET A 89 -13.12 12.38 14.03
CA MET A 89 -13.92 13.61 14.03
C MET A 89 -15.42 13.25 14.04
N PRO A 90 -16.12 13.23 15.19
CA PRO A 90 -17.55 13.48 15.19
C PRO A 90 -17.76 14.96 14.84
N ALA A 91 -18.35 15.22 13.66
CA ALA A 91 -18.84 16.53 13.32
C ALA A 91 -19.86 16.96 14.39
N SER A 92 -19.58 18.08 15.05
CA SER A 92 -20.48 18.73 15.98
C SER A 92 -21.76 19.11 15.24
N GLN A 93 -22.86 18.42 15.49
CA GLN A 93 -24.18 18.93 15.14
C GLN A 93 -24.72 19.73 16.32
N GLN A 94 -24.36 21.02 16.34
CA GLN A 94 -25.26 22.04 16.87
C GLN A 94 -26.37 22.22 15.83
N GLN A 95 -27.60 21.86 16.19
CA GLN A 95 -28.80 22.39 15.55
C GLN A 95 -29.91 22.43 16.60
N GLU A 96 -29.96 23.58 17.27
CA GLU A 96 -31.14 24.41 17.50
C GLU A 96 -32.49 23.78 17.13
N GLU A 97 -33.25 23.38 18.17
CA GLU A 97 -34.63 23.85 18.42
C GLU A 97 -34.94 23.74 19.93
#